data_AF-A0A2V8TFT1-F1
#
_entry.id   AF-A0A2V8TFT1-F1
#
_cell.length_a   1.000
_cell.length_b   1.000
_cell.length_c   1.000
_cell.angle_alpha   90.00
_cell.angle_beta   90.00
_cell.angle_gamma   90.00
#
_symmetry.space_group_name_H-M   'P 1'
#
loop_
_entity.id
_entity.type
_entity.pdbx_description
1 polymer ?
#
loop_
_entity_poly.entity_id
_entity_poly.type
_entity_poly.pdbx_seq_one_letter_code
_entity_poly.pdbx_strand_id
1 'polypeptide(L)'
;MRTTVTLDPDVEVLLRKLMRQRGLSFKAALNQAVRQGLVKAPAREPRRYRLKTFRMGYRPEIGIDKALSLASALEDEEITRKLSVRK
;
A
#
# COMPACT_ATOMS: atom_id res chain seq x y z
N MET A 1 17.44 28.56 23.03
CA MET A 1 17.87 28.14 24.38
C MET A 1 19.25 27.52 24.29
N ARG A 2 20.12 27.81 25.26
CA ARG A 2 21.43 27.17 25.43
C ARG A 2 21.24 26.05 26.46
N THR A 3 21.52 24.82 26.05
CA THR A 3 21.40 23.63 26.88
C THR A 3 22.63 22.76 26.62
N THR A 4 23.20 22.19 27.67
CA THR A 4 24.27 21.20 27.57
C THR A 4 23.62 19.83 27.75
N VAL A 5 23.88 18.91 26.84
CA VAL A 5 23.31 17.55 26.85
C VAL A 5 24.46 16.59 26.59
N THR A 6 24.59 15.59 27.46
CA THR A 6 25.54 14.48 27.28
C THR A 6 24.92 13.45 26.34
N LEU A 7 25.68 12.98 25.35
CA LEU A 7 25.25 11.95 24.42
C LEU A 7 26.10 10.70 24.60
N ASP A 8 25.46 9.53 24.50
CA ASP A 8 26.17 8.27 24.42
C ASP A 8 26.91 8.16 23.06
N PRO A 9 28.02 7.41 22.98
CA PRO A 9 28.83 7.31 21.77
C PRO A 9 28.06 6.80 20.54
N ASP A 10 27.10 5.90 20.73
CA ASP A 10 26.24 5.37 19.68
C ASP A 10 25.29 6.45 19.14
N VAL A 11 24.70 7.27 20.02
CA VAL A 11 23.83 8.37 19.66
C VAL A 11 24.59 9.42 18.85
N GLU A 12 25.85 9.71 19.20
CA GLU A 12 26.69 10.63 18.44
C GLU A 12 26.91 10.14 16.99
N VAL A 13 27.21 8.85 16.80
CA VAL A 13 27.38 8.24 15.47
C VAL A 13 26.09 8.33 14.66
N LEU A 14 24.94 8.05 15.27
CA LEU A 14 23.64 8.16 14.63
C LEU A 14 23.34 9.61 14.22
N LEU A 15 23.67 10.59 15.07
CA LEU A 15 23.47 12.00 14.78
C LEU A 15 24.36 12.46 13.61
N ARG A 16 25.64 12.06 13.60
CA ARG A 16 26.58 12.37 12.51
C ARG A 16 26.10 11.79 11.17
N LYS A 17 25.57 10.57 11.19
CA LYS A 17 24.97 9.94 10.01
C LYS A 17 23.77 10.75 9.51
N LEU A 18 22.88 11.17 10.41
CA LEU A 18 21.70 11.97 10.07
C LEU A 18 22.09 13.35 9.50
N MET A 19 23.12 13.99 10.07
CA MET A 19 23.69 15.23 9.55
C MET A 19 24.21 15.07 8.13
N ARG A 20 25.01 14.02 7.86
CA ARG A 20 25.56 13.75 6.52
C ARG A 20 24.48 13.45 5.49
N GLN A 21 23.45 12.69 5.87
CA GLN A 21 22.36 12.30 4.97
C GLN A 21 21.45 13.47 4.58
N ARG A 22 21.24 14.43 5.48
CA ARG A 22 20.26 15.51 5.31
C ARG A 22 20.86 16.91 5.19
N GLY A 23 22.18 17.04 5.25
CA GLY A 23 22.87 18.34 5.23
C GLY A 23 22.52 19.24 6.41
N LEU A 24 22.23 18.64 7.58
CA LEU A 24 21.77 19.38 8.76
C LEU A 24 22.91 19.73 9.71
N SER A 25 22.79 20.87 10.39
CA SER A 25 23.66 21.19 11.53
C SER A 25 23.38 20.28 12.73
N PHE A 26 24.35 20.12 13.63
CA PHE A 26 24.21 19.28 14.83
C PHE A 26 22.97 19.64 15.67
N LYS A 27 22.74 20.95 15.86
CA LYS A 27 21.56 21.46 16.57
C LYS A 27 20.25 21.09 15.87
N ALA A 28 20.20 21.20 14.54
CA ALA A 28 19.00 20.86 13.78
C ALA A 28 18.72 19.35 13.83
N ALA A 29 19.77 18.54 13.65
CA ALA A 29 19.70 17.09 13.75
C ALA A 29 19.21 16.62 15.13
N LEU A 30 19.78 17.16 16.22
CA LEU A 30 19.38 16.81 17.60
C LEU A 30 17.93 17.18 17.88
N ASN A 31 17.53 18.43 17.59
CA ASN A 31 16.16 18.86 17.85
C ASN A 31 15.14 18.08 17.02
N GLN A 32 15.47 17.76 15.76
CA GLN A 32 14.58 16.95 14.93
C GLN A 32 14.46 15.51 15.46
N ALA A 33 15.56 14.89 15.86
CA ALA A 33 15.57 13.55 16.44
C ALA A 33 14.72 13.50 17.72
N VAL A 34 14.91 14.46 18.64
CA VAL A 34 14.13 14.58 19.87
C VAL A 34 12.65 14.80 19.57
N ARG A 35 12.31 15.71 18.65
CA ARG A 35 10.90 15.92 18.24
C ARG A 35 10.29 14.65 17.67
N GLN A 36 10.98 13.92 16.80
CA GLN A 36 10.47 12.67 16.23
C GLN A 36 10.33 11.56 17.28
N GLY A 37 11.24 11.50 18.26
CA GLY A 37 11.17 10.55 19.37
C GLY A 37 10.00 10.85 20.31
N LEU A 38 9.77 12.13 20.64
CA LEU A 38 8.70 12.54 21.57
C LEU A 38 7.32 12.64 20.91
N VAL A 39 7.25 12.90 19.60
CA VAL A 39 5.98 13.01 18.85
C VAL A 39 5.49 11.64 18.36
N LYS A 40 6.31 10.58 18.39
CA LYS A 40 5.84 9.21 18.15
C LYS A 40 4.92 8.77 19.30
N ALA A 41 3.66 9.15 19.19
CA ALA A 41 2.53 8.33 19.63
C ALA A 41 2.77 6.89 19.15
N PRO A 42 2.31 5.86 19.90
CA PRO A 42 2.57 4.46 19.58
C PRO A 42 2.35 4.26 18.10
N ALA A 43 3.37 3.70 17.42
CA ALA A 43 3.33 3.45 16.00
C ALA A 43 1.96 2.85 15.69
N ARG A 44 1.06 3.64 15.07
CA ARG A 44 -0.25 3.12 14.68
C ARG A 44 0.09 1.93 13.81
N GLU A 45 -0.18 0.74 14.31
CA GLU A 45 -0.05 -0.47 13.51
C GLU A 45 -0.71 -0.16 12.17
N PRO A 46 0.01 -0.29 11.04
CA PRO A 46 -0.60 -0.04 9.76
C PRO A 46 -1.83 -0.92 9.69
N ARG A 47 -3.01 -0.28 9.65
CA ARG A 47 -4.28 -1.01 9.61
C ARG A 47 -4.18 -1.98 8.44
N ARG A 48 -4.29 -3.29 8.72
CA ARG A 48 -4.29 -4.31 7.67
C ARG A 48 -5.34 -3.93 6.65
N TYR A 49 -4.92 -3.76 5.40
CA TYR A 49 -5.82 -3.52 4.31
C TYR A 49 -6.77 -4.71 4.17
N ARG A 50 -8.09 -4.46 4.16
CA ARG A 50 -9.12 -5.48 3.95
C ARG A 50 -9.92 -5.11 2.70
N LEU A 51 -9.86 -5.97 1.68
CA LEU A 51 -10.75 -5.89 0.52
C LEU A 51 -12.16 -6.32 0.92
N LYS A 52 -13.16 -5.56 0.48
CA LYS A 52 -14.57 -5.94 0.62
C LYS A 52 -14.87 -7.05 -0.40
N THR A 53 -15.28 -8.22 0.09
CA THR A 53 -15.65 -9.35 -0.78
C THR A 53 -17.13 -9.30 -1.11
N PHE A 54 -17.47 -9.79 -2.30
CA PHE A 54 -18.85 -9.94 -2.77
C PHE A 54 -19.06 -11.38 -3.23
N ARG A 55 -20.25 -11.93 -2.98
CA ARG A 55 -20.62 -13.26 -3.50
C ARG A 55 -20.90 -13.14 -4.99
N MET A 56 -20.01 -13.64 -5.83
CA MET A 56 -20.19 -13.65 -7.29
C MET A 56 -21.12 -14.76 -7.78
N GLY A 57 -21.55 -15.67 -6.89
CA GLY A 57 -22.19 -16.94 -7.28
C GLY A 57 -21.16 -17.89 -7.90
N TYR A 58 -21.31 -19.19 -7.65
CA TYR A 58 -20.49 -20.22 -8.28
C TYR A 58 -21.34 -20.95 -9.30
N ARG A 59 -21.08 -20.71 -10.59
CA ARG A 59 -21.61 -21.51 -11.70
C ARG A 59 -20.44 -22.31 -12.27
N PRO A 60 -20.25 -23.59 -11.89
CA PRO A 60 -19.13 -24.40 -12.37
C PRO A 60 -19.09 -24.56 -13.90
N GLU A 61 -20.24 -24.36 -14.53
CA GLU A 61 -20.44 -24.37 -15.99
C GLU A 61 -19.81 -23.16 -16.69
N ILE A 62 -19.57 -22.08 -15.94
CA ILE A 62 -19.01 -20.83 -16.43
C ILE A 62 -17.54 -20.79 -16.01
N GLY A 63 -16.64 -21.16 -16.93
CA GLY A 63 -15.19 -21.02 -16.76
C GLY A 63 -14.78 -19.55 -16.72
N ILE A 64 -14.85 -18.93 -15.53
CA ILE A 64 -14.54 -17.51 -15.31
C ILE A 64 -13.06 -17.20 -15.64
N ASP A 65 -12.19 -18.21 -15.55
CA ASP A 65 -10.79 -18.20 -15.97
C ASP A 65 -10.60 -18.15 -17.49
N LYS A 66 -11.66 -18.43 -18.28
CA LYS A 66 -11.69 -18.37 -19.74
C LYS A 66 -12.72 -17.38 -20.26
N ALA A 67 -12.68 -16.16 -19.72
CA ALA A 67 -13.64 -15.09 -20.02
C ALA A 67 -13.85 -14.83 -21.53
N LEU A 68 -12.79 -14.89 -22.34
CA LEU A 68 -12.90 -14.70 -23.79
C LEU A 68 -13.70 -15.82 -24.47
N SER A 69 -13.46 -17.08 -24.08
CA SER A 69 -14.18 -18.22 -24.63
C SER A 69 -15.66 -18.18 -24.26
N LEU A 70 -15.98 -17.76 -23.04
CA LEU A 70 -17.36 -17.54 -22.60
C LEU A 70 -18.03 -16.44 -23.42
N ALA A 71 -17.35 -15.33 -23.66
CA ALA A 71 -17.89 -14.24 -24.46
C ALA A 71 -18.22 -14.69 -25.89
N SER A 72 -17.33 -15.45 -26.53
CA SER A 72 -17.57 -15.98 -27.88
C SER A 72 -18.78 -16.92 -27.93
N ALA A 73 -18.91 -17.84 -26.96
CA ALA A 73 -20.06 -18.76 -26.91
C ALA A 73 -21.40 -18.01 -26.76
N LEU A 74 -21.45 -16.98 -25.91
CA LEU A 74 -22.64 -16.14 -25.72
C LEU A 74 -22.98 -15.35 -27.00
N GLU A 75 -21.98 -14.91 -27.76
CA GLU A 75 -22.17 -14.23 -29.03
C GLU A 75 -22.73 -15.18 -30.10
N ASP A 76 -22.19 -16.40 -30.20
CA ASP A 76 -22.67 -17.43 -31.12
C ASP A 76 -24.12 -17.82 -30.84
N GLU A 77 -24.50 -17.98 -29.57
CA GLU A 77 -25.88 -18.23 -29.15
C GLU A 77 -26.84 -17.10 -29.57
N GLU A 78 -26.40 -15.84 -29.48
CA GLU A 78 -27.22 -14.69 -29.86
C GLU A 78 -27.33 -14.54 -31.39
N ILE A 79 -26.26 -14.82 -32.13
CA ILE A 79 -26.26 -14.83 -33.60
C ILE A 79 -27.23 -15.89 -34.13
N THR A 80 -27.15 -17.12 -33.60
CA THR A 80 -28.05 -18.22 -33.99
C THR A 80 -29.52 -17.90 -33.68
N ARG A 81 -29.80 -17.30 -32.52
CA ARG A 81 -31.12 -16.79 -32.17
C ARG A 81 -31.64 -15.78 -33.19
N LYS A 82 -30.86 -14.75 -33.53
CA LYS A 82 -31.25 -13.72 -34.51
C LYS A 82 -31.50 -14.31 -35.89
N LEU A 83 -30.70 -15.29 -36.33
CA LEU A 83 -30.89 -15.98 -37.60
C LEU A 83 -32.18 -16.80 -37.62
N SER A 84 -32.54 -17.44 -36.50
CA SER A 84 -33.77 -18.25 -36.39
C SER A 84 -35.06 -17.42 -36.42
N VAL A 85 -35.03 -16.18 -35.93
CA VAL A 85 -36.18 -15.26 -35.88
C VAL A 85 -36.39 -14.52 -37.22
N ARG A 86 -35.39 -14.50 -38.10
CA ARG A 86 -35.44 -13.83 -39.42
C ARG A 86 -36.03 -14.72 -40.53
N LYS A 87 -36.62 -15.87 -40.17
CA LYS A 87 -37.29 -16.81 -41.06
C LYS A 87 -38.80 -16.73 -40.85
#